data_AF-A0A812XLZ9-F1
#
_entry.id   AF-A0A812XLZ9-F1
#
_cell.length_a   1.000
_cell.length_b   1.000
_cell.length_c   1.000
_cell.angle_alpha   90.00
_cell.angle_beta   90.00
_cell.angle_gamma   90.00
#
_symmetry.space_group_name_H-M   'P 1'
#
loop_
_entity.id
_entity.type
_entity.pdbx_description
1 polymer ?
#
loop_
_entity_poly.entity_id
_entity_poly.type
_entity_poly.pdbx_seq_one_letter_code
_entity_poly.pdbx_strand_id
1 'polypeptide(L)'
;DVPPPPAPPPPAGQQANFMAATGTMPPDAGVLAGLFGGNPLLAANPLLTANPLILATLANPVQPSAAIQQTGATASEEVDNNLIDPDVQELCDYFHIEERHARRLSDIMKNRQETFVEDMERLYDVLERANSPAGLLVVKMREMEEGTFVGKVKADKDLAAVSKKYKLDEQAESKLADILARYDDARRKEYLIEIERHLEVSNRPSAMAMMLLRKLGEGQPLGKPGQAAPGSYLDNAQRAARGETAHRGGREERGRKSPDRDRRDRDKDRDRDRDRRRSRSRDKRSRSRRR
;
A
#
# COMPACT_ATOMS: atom_id res chain seq x y z
N ASP A 1 20.42 -48.03 23.95
CA ASP A 1 19.17 -47.26 24.13
C ASP A 1 18.56 -46.88 22.80
N VAL A 2 17.42 -47.47 22.45
CA VAL A 2 16.64 -47.15 21.25
C VAL A 2 15.44 -46.33 21.70
N PRO A 3 15.24 -45.11 21.18
CA PRO A 3 14.11 -44.28 21.60
C PRO A 3 12.78 -44.90 21.15
N PRO A 4 11.72 -44.83 21.99
CA PRO A 4 10.43 -45.41 21.66
C PRO A 4 9.75 -44.64 20.51
N PRO A 5 8.94 -45.32 19.68
CA PRO A 5 8.23 -44.70 18.57
C PRO A 5 7.13 -43.74 19.05
N PRO A 6 6.83 -42.67 18.28
CA PRO A 6 5.82 -41.69 18.62
C PRO A 6 4.40 -42.27 18.55
N ALA A 7 3.57 -41.87 19.51
CA ALA A 7 2.18 -42.31 19.65
C ALA A 7 1.29 -41.83 18.48
N PRO A 8 0.28 -42.63 18.06
CA PRO A 8 -0.64 -42.25 17.00
C PRO A 8 -1.60 -41.11 17.44
N PRO A 9 -2.01 -40.24 16.51
CA PRO A 9 -2.94 -39.15 16.80
C PRO A 9 -4.36 -39.67 17.11
N PRO A 10 -5.13 -38.96 17.96
CA PRO A 10 -6.48 -39.35 18.31
C PRO A 10 -7.45 -39.20 17.12
N PRO A 11 -8.51 -40.03 17.05
CA PRO A 11 -9.49 -40.01 15.97
C PRO A 11 -10.29 -38.69 15.96
N ALA A 12 -10.45 -38.12 14.76
CA ALA A 12 -11.23 -36.92 14.52
C ALA A 12 -12.71 -37.14 14.91
N GLY A 13 -13.07 -36.59 16.06
CA GLY A 13 -14.44 -36.57 16.57
C GLY A 13 -15.36 -35.76 15.67
N GLN A 14 -16.39 -36.44 15.18
CA GLN A 14 -17.63 -35.88 14.65
C GLN A 14 -18.17 -34.81 15.61
N GLN A 15 -18.40 -33.59 15.13
CA GLN A 15 -19.36 -32.70 15.77
C GLN A 15 -20.48 -32.35 14.81
N ALA A 16 -21.67 -32.62 15.32
CA ALA A 16 -22.95 -32.70 14.66
C ALA A 16 -23.45 -31.34 14.14
N ASN A 17 -24.19 -31.44 13.04
CA ASN A 17 -25.20 -30.49 12.61
C ASN A 17 -26.10 -30.06 13.78
N PHE A 18 -26.20 -28.75 14.01
CA PHE A 18 -27.39 -28.16 14.60
C PHE A 18 -28.14 -27.37 13.53
N MET A 19 -29.31 -27.90 13.18
CA MET A 19 -30.38 -27.21 12.47
C MET A 19 -31.18 -26.33 13.44
N ALA A 20 -31.96 -25.42 12.84
CA ALA A 20 -33.10 -24.68 13.36
C ALA A 20 -32.79 -23.32 14.04
N ALA A 21 -33.23 -22.23 13.40
CA ALA A 21 -34.44 -21.55 13.83
C ALA A 21 -34.81 -20.40 12.88
N THR A 22 -36.01 -20.51 12.32
CA THR A 22 -36.84 -19.44 11.77
C THR A 22 -36.96 -18.25 12.72
N GLY A 23 -36.74 -17.04 12.21
CA GLY A 23 -36.91 -15.78 12.95
C GLY A 23 -37.39 -14.64 12.05
N THR A 24 -38.71 -14.53 11.97
CA THR A 24 -39.55 -13.38 11.63
C THR A 24 -38.90 -11.99 11.68
N MET A 25 -39.06 -11.20 10.60
CA MET A 25 -38.89 -9.75 10.60
C MET A 25 -40.19 -9.05 11.06
N PRO A 26 -40.14 -7.99 11.89
CA PRO A 26 -41.20 -7.00 11.99
C PRO A 26 -41.00 -5.85 10.97
N PRO A 27 -42.08 -5.25 10.43
CA PRO A 27 -42.02 -3.97 9.75
C PRO A 27 -42.17 -2.85 10.79
N ASP A 28 -41.10 -2.11 11.07
CA ASP A 28 -41.21 -0.91 11.91
C ASP A 28 -41.29 0.34 11.05
N ALA A 29 -42.49 0.92 11.06
CA ALA A 29 -42.85 2.16 10.43
C ALA A 29 -42.86 3.26 11.50
N GLY A 30 -41.83 4.10 11.46
CA GLY A 30 -42.00 5.54 11.66
C GLY A 30 -41.72 6.13 13.04
N VAL A 31 -41.28 7.39 12.95
CA VAL A 31 -41.37 8.48 13.95
C VAL A 31 -40.23 8.57 14.97
N LEU A 32 -39.33 9.54 14.74
CA LEU A 32 -38.76 10.53 15.70
C LEU A 32 -37.42 11.03 15.13
N ALA A 33 -37.36 12.23 14.57
CA ALA A 33 -37.10 13.47 15.30
C ALA A 33 -35.68 13.56 15.89
N GLY A 34 -34.79 14.24 15.16
CA GLY A 34 -33.89 15.23 15.73
C GLY A 34 -32.59 14.78 16.41
N LEU A 35 -31.65 15.73 16.39
CA LEU A 35 -30.39 15.85 17.13
C LEU A 35 -29.11 15.23 16.53
N PHE A 36 -28.03 16.00 16.73
CA PHE A 36 -26.61 15.80 16.42
C PHE A 36 -26.22 16.08 14.96
N GLY A 37 -25.64 17.23 14.58
CA GLY A 37 -24.75 18.13 15.31
C GLY A 37 -23.31 17.84 14.88
N GLY A 38 -22.73 18.71 14.05
CA GLY A 38 -21.38 18.55 13.50
C GLY A 38 -20.27 18.75 14.53
N ASN A 39 -19.04 18.40 14.14
CA ASN A 39 -17.81 18.81 14.80
C ASN A 39 -17.28 20.11 14.18
N PRO A 40 -17.22 21.22 14.94
CA PRO A 40 -16.43 22.39 14.60
C PRO A 40 -15.14 22.46 15.43
N LEU A 41 -14.19 23.26 14.92
CA LEU A 41 -13.23 24.10 15.65
C LEU A 41 -12.36 23.48 16.76
N LEU A 42 -11.04 23.52 16.53
CA LEU A 42 -10.20 24.59 17.09
C LEU A 42 -10.72 25.13 18.43
N ALA A 43 -10.49 24.35 19.49
CA ALA A 43 -10.53 24.81 20.85
C ALA A 43 -9.16 24.50 21.46
N ALA A 44 -8.51 25.58 21.87
CA ALA A 44 -7.58 25.69 22.97
C ALA A 44 -7.06 24.37 23.56
N ASN A 45 -5.74 24.18 23.48
CA ASN A 45 -5.01 23.45 24.50
C ASN A 45 -4.58 24.43 25.60
N PRO A 46 -5.30 24.57 26.73
CA PRO A 46 -4.73 25.02 27.97
C PRO A 46 -4.33 23.78 28.77
N LEU A 47 -3.24 23.12 28.36
CA LEU A 47 -2.55 22.16 29.22
C LEU A 47 -1.08 22.59 29.38
N LEU A 48 -0.94 23.81 29.91
CA LEU A 48 0.14 24.16 30.82
C LEU A 48 -0.10 23.41 32.14
N THR A 49 0.15 22.10 32.15
CA THR A 49 0.33 21.35 33.39
C THR A 49 1.80 20.99 33.49
N ALA A 50 2.50 21.82 34.25
CA ALA A 50 3.55 21.42 35.18
C ALA A 50 4.63 20.49 34.62
N ASN A 51 5.65 21.09 34.00
CA ASN A 51 7.01 20.58 34.10
C ASN A 51 7.76 21.43 35.14
N PRO A 52 7.89 21.00 36.41
CA PRO A 52 8.58 21.73 37.47
C PRO A 52 10.11 21.53 37.45
N LEU A 53 10.73 21.53 36.26
CA LEU A 53 12.17 21.23 36.10
C LEU A 53 12.97 22.37 35.49
N ILE A 54 12.59 23.62 35.77
CA ILE A 54 13.41 24.81 35.48
C ILE A 54 13.36 25.75 36.69
N LEU A 55 14.05 25.40 37.79
CA LEU A 55 14.40 26.36 38.85
C LEU A 55 15.56 25.89 39.75
N ALA A 56 16.71 25.51 39.19
CA ALA A 56 17.87 25.18 40.02
C ALA A 56 19.24 25.30 39.31
N THR A 57 19.56 26.44 38.71
CA THR A 57 20.96 26.76 38.34
C THR A 57 21.25 28.25 38.46
N LEU A 58 21.18 28.77 39.69
CA LEU A 58 21.87 29.99 40.09
C LEU A 58 22.72 29.64 41.32
N ALA A 59 23.95 30.12 41.30
CA ALA A 59 25.02 29.92 42.29
C ALA A 59 25.81 28.60 42.16
N ASN A 60 26.86 28.63 41.33
CA ASN A 60 28.12 28.08 41.82
C ASN A 60 29.31 28.87 41.26
N PRO A 61 30.10 29.56 42.11
CA PRO A 61 31.32 30.22 41.70
C PRO A 61 32.48 29.22 41.62
N VAL A 62 33.25 29.35 40.54
CA VAL A 62 34.72 29.19 40.44
C VAL A 62 35.38 28.40 41.58
N GLN A 63 35.95 27.23 41.25
CA GLN A 63 37.28 26.85 41.74
C GLN A 63 38.09 26.11 40.64
N PRO A 64 39.38 26.46 40.48
CA PRO A 64 40.33 25.71 39.65
C PRO A 64 41.12 24.72 40.51
N SER A 65 41.47 23.54 39.98
CA SER A 65 42.82 22.92 40.06
C SER A 65 42.83 21.41 39.79
N ALA A 66 43.90 21.00 39.08
CA ALA A 66 44.57 19.70 39.05
C ALA A 66 43.79 18.50 38.45
N ALA A 67 44.08 18.03 37.24
CA ALA A 67 45.30 17.35 36.75
C ALA A 67 45.55 15.96 37.36
N ILE A 68 45.02 14.90 36.74
CA ILE A 68 45.58 13.51 36.62
C ILE A 68 44.93 12.88 35.37
N GLN A 69 45.59 12.86 34.21
CA GLN A 69 46.32 11.70 33.64
C GLN A 69 45.58 10.36 33.71
N GLN A 70 44.88 10.02 32.63
CA GLN A 70 44.90 8.64 32.11
C GLN A 70 44.75 8.64 30.58
N THR A 71 45.92 8.68 29.95
CA THR A 71 46.16 8.34 28.55
C THR A 71 46.03 6.82 28.40
N GLY A 72 44.82 6.36 28.09
CA GLY A 72 44.55 4.99 27.65
C GLY A 72 44.40 4.97 26.13
N ALA A 73 45.39 4.41 25.46
CA ALA A 73 45.50 4.35 24.02
C ALA A 73 44.49 3.36 23.41
N THR A 74 43.55 3.88 22.62
CA THR A 74 42.82 3.16 21.57
C THR A 74 42.80 4.08 20.36
N ALA A 75 43.94 4.21 19.68
CA ALA A 75 44.14 5.12 18.56
C ALA A 75 44.80 4.35 17.41
N SER A 76 44.04 3.48 16.74
CA SER A 76 44.52 2.78 15.53
C SER A 76 43.38 2.23 14.65
N GLU A 77 42.22 2.90 14.53
CA GLU A 77 41.16 2.38 13.63
C GLU A 77 40.19 3.46 13.07
N GLU A 78 40.58 4.73 12.94
CA GLU A 78 39.68 5.81 12.44
C GLU A 78 39.97 6.32 11.02
N VAL A 79 40.93 5.75 10.28
CA VAL A 79 41.42 6.41 9.05
C VAL A 79 40.62 6.07 7.78
N ASP A 80 39.83 4.99 7.76
CA ASP A 80 39.10 4.59 6.54
C ASP A 80 37.63 5.04 6.49
N ASN A 81 37.14 5.76 7.51
CA ASN A 81 35.73 6.19 7.57
C ASN A 81 35.35 7.30 6.58
N ASN A 82 36.31 7.89 5.86
CA ASN A 82 36.03 8.94 4.88
C ASN A 82 35.95 8.45 3.43
N LEU A 83 36.24 7.19 3.14
CA LEU A 83 36.06 6.69 1.78
C LEU A 83 34.57 6.40 1.55
N ILE A 84 33.92 7.28 0.79
CA ILE A 84 32.58 7.04 0.26
C ILE A 84 32.72 6.00 -0.85
N ASP A 85 31.85 4.98 -0.86
CA ASP A 85 31.81 3.99 -1.91
C ASP A 85 31.57 4.67 -3.28
N PRO A 86 32.32 4.30 -4.35
CA PRO A 86 32.19 4.94 -5.66
C PRO A 86 30.77 4.89 -6.22
N ASP A 87 30.02 3.80 -6.00
CA ASP A 87 28.65 3.66 -6.53
C ASP A 87 27.67 4.59 -5.78
N VAL A 88 27.87 4.75 -4.47
CA VAL A 88 27.10 5.70 -3.64
C VAL A 88 27.42 7.14 -4.05
N GLN A 89 28.69 7.43 -4.32
CA GLN A 89 29.14 8.74 -4.78
C GLN A 89 28.53 9.09 -6.15
N GLU A 90 28.57 8.15 -7.11
CA GLU A 90 27.97 8.34 -8.44
C GLU A 90 26.46 8.61 -8.36
N LEU A 91 25.74 7.84 -7.53
CA LEU A 91 24.30 8.05 -7.30
C LEU A 91 24.03 9.47 -6.74
N CYS A 92 24.79 9.90 -5.73
CA CYS A 92 24.61 11.20 -5.12
C CYS A 92 24.98 12.35 -6.08
N ASP A 93 26.04 12.19 -6.88
CA ASP A 93 26.46 13.18 -7.87
C ASP A 93 25.42 13.32 -9.00
N TYR A 94 24.86 12.20 -9.48
CA TYR A 94 23.82 12.17 -10.51
C TYR A 94 22.56 12.94 -10.10
N PHE A 95 22.13 12.80 -8.84
CA PHE A 95 20.95 13.49 -8.31
C PHE A 95 21.26 14.82 -7.60
N HIS A 96 22.52 15.27 -7.64
CA HIS A 96 23.02 16.48 -6.95
C HIS A 96 22.67 16.52 -5.46
N ILE A 97 22.87 15.40 -4.77
CA ILE A 97 22.61 15.23 -3.36
C ILE A 97 23.84 15.67 -2.56
N GLU A 98 23.62 16.41 -1.47
CA GLU A 98 24.70 16.89 -0.60
C GLU A 98 25.56 15.75 -0.06
N GLU A 99 26.87 15.98 0.00
CA GLU A 99 27.87 15.02 0.49
C GLU A 99 27.56 14.47 1.89
N ARG A 100 26.89 15.28 2.73
CA ARG A 100 26.43 14.85 4.05
C ARG A 100 25.50 13.64 3.99
N HIS A 101 24.61 13.58 3.01
CA HIS A 101 23.72 12.45 2.81
C HIS A 101 24.44 11.26 2.17
N ALA A 102 25.40 11.49 1.27
CA ALA A 102 26.24 10.45 0.67
C ALA A 102 27.02 9.67 1.73
N ARG A 103 27.67 10.39 2.67
CA ARG A 103 28.41 9.76 3.79
C ARG A 103 27.50 8.89 4.66
N ARG A 104 26.33 9.42 5.04
CA ARG A 104 25.35 8.67 5.84
C ARG A 104 24.84 7.43 5.10
N LEU A 105 24.57 7.54 3.80
CA LEU A 105 24.14 6.40 2.99
C LEU A 105 25.25 5.33 2.90
N SER A 106 26.51 5.75 2.70
CA SER A 106 27.67 4.85 2.71
C SER A 106 27.76 4.06 4.03
N ASP A 107 27.59 4.73 5.17
CA ASP A 107 27.62 4.06 6.48
C ASP A 107 26.47 3.05 6.67
N ILE A 108 25.27 3.36 6.17
CA ILE A 108 24.14 2.41 6.18
C ILE A 108 24.45 1.20 5.29
N MET A 109 25.03 1.43 4.11
CA MET A 109 25.35 0.39 3.14
C MET A 109 26.46 -0.55 3.61
N LYS A 110 27.40 -0.10 4.44
CA LYS A 110 28.40 -0.97 5.09
C LYS A 110 27.76 -2.10 5.91
N ASN A 111 26.56 -1.88 6.45
CA ASN A 111 25.81 -2.89 7.22
C ASN A 111 24.98 -3.83 6.32
N ARG A 112 24.81 -3.52 5.04
CA ARG A 112 23.92 -4.22 4.09
C ARG A 112 24.65 -4.70 2.84
N GLN A 113 25.90 -5.19 3.00
CA GLN A 113 26.73 -5.59 1.86
C GLN A 113 26.11 -6.71 1.00
N GLU A 114 25.30 -7.58 1.60
CA GLU A 114 24.63 -8.68 0.89
C GLU A 114 23.59 -8.20 -0.13
N THR A 115 22.90 -7.08 0.16
CA THR A 115 21.85 -6.51 -0.69
C THR A 115 22.26 -5.21 -1.37
N PHE A 116 23.55 -4.88 -1.35
CA PHE A 116 24.07 -3.59 -1.81
C PHE A 116 23.63 -3.25 -3.25
N VAL A 117 23.89 -4.15 -4.20
CA VAL A 117 23.57 -3.93 -5.63
C VAL A 117 22.06 -3.76 -5.83
N GLU A 118 21.25 -4.61 -5.19
CA GLU A 118 19.78 -4.57 -5.30
C GLU A 118 19.18 -3.32 -4.66
N ASP A 119 19.76 -2.84 -3.56
CA ASP A 119 19.36 -1.61 -2.89
C ASP A 119 19.76 -0.38 -3.71
N MET A 120 20.95 -0.37 -4.32
CA MET A 120 21.44 0.73 -5.19
C MET A 120 20.58 0.88 -6.46
N GLU A 121 20.28 -0.21 -7.16
CA GLU A 121 19.36 -0.17 -8.31
C GLU A 121 17.98 0.35 -7.91
N ARG A 122 17.45 -0.13 -6.77
CA ARG A 122 16.14 0.28 -6.27
C ARG A 122 16.10 1.75 -5.89
N LEU A 123 17.16 2.27 -5.27
CA LEU A 123 17.30 3.69 -4.96
C LEU A 123 17.31 4.52 -6.24
N TYR A 124 18.08 4.12 -7.25
CA TYR A 124 18.13 4.82 -8.53
C TYR A 124 16.74 4.95 -9.17
N ASP A 125 16.01 3.83 -9.31
CA ASP A 125 14.67 3.78 -9.88
C ASP A 125 13.66 4.67 -9.11
N VAL A 126 13.78 4.70 -7.79
CA VAL A 126 12.88 5.46 -6.91
C VAL A 126 13.19 6.96 -6.95
N LEU A 127 14.47 7.33 -6.99
CA LEU A 127 14.92 8.72 -7.04
C LEU A 127 14.66 9.35 -8.42
N GLU A 128 14.79 8.59 -9.51
CA GLU A 128 14.52 9.07 -10.87
C GLU A 128 13.07 9.54 -11.04
N ARG A 129 12.12 8.90 -10.36
CA ARG A 129 10.69 9.22 -10.44
C ARG A 129 10.26 10.30 -9.44
N ALA A 130 11.13 10.73 -8.54
CA ALA A 130 10.79 11.62 -7.45
C ALA A 130 10.91 13.09 -7.83
N ASN A 131 9.96 13.92 -7.38
CA ASN A 131 10.05 15.38 -7.56
C ASN A 131 11.18 16.02 -6.72
N SER A 132 11.63 15.34 -5.66
CA SER A 132 12.70 15.79 -4.75
C SER A 132 13.54 14.60 -4.31
N PRO A 133 14.62 14.27 -5.04
CA PRO A 133 15.41 13.06 -4.78
C PRO A 133 16.12 13.12 -3.42
N ALA A 134 16.71 14.27 -3.04
CA ALA A 134 17.39 14.41 -1.75
C ALA A 134 16.46 14.17 -0.55
N GLY A 135 15.25 14.72 -0.57
CA GLY A 135 14.27 14.52 0.51
C GLY A 135 13.77 13.07 0.58
N LEU A 136 13.54 12.44 -0.56
CA LEU A 136 13.12 11.05 -0.62
C LEU A 136 14.23 10.09 -0.15
N LEU A 137 15.49 10.40 -0.48
CA LEU A 137 16.64 9.60 -0.01
C LEU A 137 16.70 9.54 1.52
N VAL A 138 16.44 10.65 2.21
CA VAL A 138 16.41 10.66 3.69
C VAL A 138 15.35 9.72 4.26
N VAL A 139 14.18 9.65 3.61
CA VAL A 139 13.13 8.68 4.00
C VAL A 139 13.60 7.25 3.74
N LYS A 140 14.27 6.99 2.61
CA LYS A 140 14.79 5.65 2.28
C LYS A 140 15.93 5.21 3.19
N MET A 141 16.85 6.09 3.55
CA MET A 141 17.87 5.83 4.56
C MET A 141 17.24 5.42 5.89
N ARG A 142 16.18 6.11 6.32
CA ARG A 142 15.44 5.76 7.54
C ARG A 142 14.76 4.39 7.42
N GLU A 143 14.12 4.08 6.30
CA GLU A 143 13.54 2.75 6.05
C GLU A 143 14.62 1.65 6.07
N MET A 144 15.83 1.94 5.58
CA MET A 144 16.97 1.02 5.62
C MET A 144 17.48 0.77 7.04
N GLU A 145 17.60 1.83 7.85
CA GLU A 145 17.94 1.75 9.28
C GLU A 145 16.89 0.96 10.07
N GLU A 146 15.60 1.12 9.74
CA GLU A 146 14.50 0.36 10.34
C GLU A 146 14.39 -1.08 9.80
N GLY A 147 15.20 -1.45 8.79
CA GLY A 147 15.13 -2.76 8.13
C GLY A 147 13.85 -2.99 7.31
N THR A 148 13.07 -1.94 7.06
CA THR A 148 11.82 -2.00 6.28
C THR A 148 12.02 -1.75 4.79
N PHE A 149 13.19 -1.21 4.42
CA PHE A 149 13.59 -1.05 3.03
C PHE A 149 13.91 -2.42 2.40
N VAL A 150 13.16 -2.74 1.36
CA VAL A 150 13.37 -3.92 0.54
C VAL A 150 13.96 -3.46 -0.80
N GLY A 151 15.12 -4.01 -1.14
CA GLY A 151 15.77 -3.78 -2.43
C GLY A 151 14.95 -4.30 -3.61
N LYS A 152 15.53 -4.33 -4.80
CA LYS A 152 14.86 -4.82 -6.00
C LYS A 152 14.64 -6.34 -5.91
N VAL A 153 13.50 -6.73 -5.34
CA VAL A 153 13.12 -8.14 -5.19
C VAL A 153 12.92 -8.76 -6.57
N LYS A 154 13.60 -9.87 -6.84
CA LYS A 154 13.29 -10.72 -7.99
C LYS A 154 11.84 -11.17 -7.85
N ALA A 155 10.99 -10.78 -8.81
CA ALA A 155 9.58 -11.15 -8.81
C ALA A 155 9.46 -12.67 -8.64
N ASP A 156 8.76 -13.09 -7.59
CA ASP A 156 8.51 -14.51 -7.33
C ASP A 156 7.82 -15.13 -8.54
N LYS A 157 8.27 -16.31 -8.97
CA LYS A 157 7.70 -17.02 -10.13
C LYS A 157 6.19 -17.24 -9.97
N ASP A 158 5.76 -17.52 -8.75
CA ASP A 158 4.35 -17.71 -8.41
C ASP A 158 3.56 -16.41 -8.53
N LEU A 159 4.12 -15.28 -8.06
CA LEU A 159 3.47 -13.96 -8.20
C LEU A 159 3.38 -13.56 -9.68
N ALA A 160 4.43 -13.79 -10.48
CA ALA A 160 4.42 -13.53 -11.91
C ALA A 160 3.35 -14.36 -12.64
N ALA A 161 3.10 -15.61 -12.21
CA ALA A 161 2.03 -16.44 -12.74
C ALA A 161 0.64 -15.87 -12.40
N VAL A 162 0.44 -15.38 -11.17
CA VAL A 162 -0.80 -14.69 -10.75
C VAL A 162 -1.00 -13.40 -11.57
N SER A 163 0.03 -12.57 -11.68
CA SER A 163 0.01 -11.32 -12.45
C SER A 163 -0.38 -11.57 -13.90
N LYS A 164 0.19 -12.60 -14.54
CA LYS A 164 -0.14 -12.97 -15.92
C LYS A 164 -1.54 -13.58 -16.04
N LYS A 165 -1.98 -14.42 -15.11
CA LYS A 165 -3.31 -15.08 -15.12
C LYS A 165 -4.43 -14.06 -15.03
N TYR A 166 -4.31 -13.06 -14.15
CA TYR A 166 -5.34 -12.05 -13.92
C TYR A 166 -5.09 -10.71 -14.63
N LYS A 167 -3.99 -10.59 -15.38
CA LYS A 167 -3.58 -9.33 -16.05
C LYS A 167 -3.50 -8.18 -15.05
N LEU A 168 -2.74 -8.37 -13.98
CA LEU A 168 -2.48 -7.30 -13.02
C LEU A 168 -1.65 -6.19 -13.67
N ASP A 169 -1.94 -4.95 -13.29
CA ASP A 169 -1.14 -3.80 -13.72
C ASP A 169 0.23 -3.83 -13.02
N GLU A 170 1.27 -3.34 -13.68
CA GLU A 170 2.65 -3.33 -13.18
C GLU A 170 2.77 -2.68 -11.79
N GLN A 171 1.99 -1.61 -11.54
CA GLN A 171 1.97 -0.95 -10.22
C GLN A 171 1.39 -1.83 -9.11
N ALA A 172 0.37 -2.64 -9.42
CA ALA A 172 -0.23 -3.55 -8.46
C ALA A 172 0.70 -4.74 -8.18
N GLU A 173 1.34 -5.27 -9.23
CA GLU A 173 2.36 -6.33 -9.12
C GLU A 173 3.56 -5.89 -8.27
N SER A 174 4.15 -4.72 -8.57
CA SER A 174 5.30 -4.21 -7.80
C SER A 174 4.96 -4.01 -6.33
N LYS A 175 3.78 -3.46 -6.00
CA LYS A 175 3.37 -3.28 -4.61
C LYS A 175 3.04 -4.59 -3.90
N LEU A 176 2.49 -5.56 -4.60
CA LEU A 176 2.28 -6.91 -4.05
C LEU A 176 3.62 -7.56 -3.74
N ALA A 177 4.59 -7.48 -4.66
CA ALA A 177 5.94 -7.99 -4.44
C ALA A 177 6.60 -7.34 -3.21
N ASP A 178 6.52 -6.01 -3.11
CA ASP A 178 7.10 -5.24 -1.98
C ASP A 178 6.50 -5.68 -0.62
N ILE A 179 5.19 -5.94 -0.55
CA ILE A 179 4.54 -6.38 0.70
C ILE A 179 4.84 -7.84 1.00
N LEU A 180 4.79 -8.72 -0.01
CA LEU A 180 5.03 -10.16 0.15
C LEU A 180 6.47 -10.47 0.55
N ALA A 181 7.43 -9.65 0.10
CA ALA A 181 8.84 -9.78 0.48
C ALA A 181 9.11 -9.56 1.97
N ARG A 182 8.19 -8.90 2.70
CA ARG A 182 8.31 -8.69 4.16
C ARG A 182 7.94 -9.93 4.97
N TYR A 183 7.37 -10.95 4.33
CA TYR A 183 6.88 -12.16 4.98
C TYR A 183 7.76 -13.37 4.63
N ASP A 184 7.82 -14.32 5.56
CA ASP A 184 8.45 -15.62 5.36
C ASP A 184 7.79 -16.39 4.20
N ASP A 185 8.56 -17.24 3.51
CA ASP A 185 8.10 -17.99 2.35
C ASP A 185 6.85 -18.85 2.61
N ALA A 186 6.67 -19.34 3.84
CA ALA A 186 5.48 -20.11 4.23
C ALA A 186 4.23 -19.23 4.22
N ARG A 187 4.27 -18.07 4.91
CA ARG A 187 3.15 -17.11 4.96
C ARG A 187 2.91 -16.47 3.59
N ARG A 188 3.98 -16.22 2.84
CA ARG A 188 3.90 -15.68 1.48
C ARG A 188 3.04 -16.57 0.58
N LYS A 189 3.27 -17.88 0.60
CA LYS A 189 2.48 -18.86 -0.17
C LYS A 189 1.02 -18.90 0.28
N GLU A 190 0.76 -18.83 1.58
CA GLU A 190 -0.61 -18.77 2.12
C GLU A 190 -1.35 -17.52 1.62
N TYR A 191 -0.72 -16.34 1.73
CA TYR A 191 -1.31 -15.10 1.23
C TYR A 191 -1.52 -15.13 -0.29
N LEU A 192 -0.60 -15.74 -1.06
CA LEU A 192 -0.74 -15.85 -2.50
C LEU A 192 -1.97 -16.67 -2.88
N ILE A 193 -2.23 -17.79 -2.19
CA ILE A 193 -3.45 -18.60 -2.37
C ILE A 193 -4.71 -17.79 -2.01
N GLU A 194 -4.67 -17.02 -0.91
CA GLU A 194 -5.82 -16.18 -0.53
C GLU A 194 -6.08 -15.07 -1.57
N ILE A 195 -5.02 -14.39 -2.04
CA ILE A 195 -5.11 -13.36 -3.07
C ILE A 195 -5.73 -13.95 -4.34
N GLU A 196 -5.26 -15.10 -4.81
CA GLU A 196 -5.84 -15.77 -5.97
C GLU A 196 -7.35 -15.97 -5.82
N ARG A 197 -7.81 -16.50 -4.67
CA ARG A 197 -9.25 -16.70 -4.40
C ARG A 197 -10.06 -15.40 -4.49
N HIS A 198 -9.51 -14.28 -4.02
CA HIS A 198 -10.18 -12.97 -4.13
C HIS A 198 -10.15 -12.41 -5.55
N LEU A 199 -9.06 -12.63 -6.30
CA LEU A 199 -8.95 -12.19 -7.69
C LEU A 199 -9.88 -12.97 -8.63
N GLU A 200 -10.11 -14.26 -8.37
CA GLU A 200 -11.03 -15.11 -9.13
C GLU A 200 -12.48 -14.63 -9.11
N VAL A 201 -12.89 -14.04 -7.99
CA VAL A 201 -14.24 -13.53 -7.72
C VAL A 201 -14.45 -12.11 -8.28
N SER A 202 -13.36 -11.36 -8.46
CA SER A 202 -13.41 -9.96 -8.90
C SER A 202 -13.46 -9.82 -10.42
N ASN A 203 -14.15 -8.78 -10.91
CA ASN A 203 -14.09 -8.36 -12.31
C ASN A 203 -13.01 -7.29 -12.58
N ARG A 204 -12.34 -6.81 -11.52
CA ARG A 204 -11.27 -5.81 -11.58
C ARG A 204 -10.13 -6.25 -10.66
N PRO A 205 -9.28 -7.19 -11.12
CA PRO A 205 -8.28 -7.83 -10.26
C PRO A 205 -7.24 -6.82 -9.73
N SER A 206 -6.74 -5.88 -10.54
CA SER A 206 -5.79 -4.86 -10.08
C SER A 206 -6.34 -3.98 -8.96
N ALA A 207 -7.59 -3.52 -9.08
CA ALA A 207 -8.23 -2.71 -8.05
C ALA A 207 -8.46 -3.49 -6.76
N MET A 208 -8.84 -4.77 -6.88
CA MET A 208 -9.01 -5.67 -5.75
C MET A 208 -7.67 -5.91 -5.04
N ALA A 209 -6.60 -6.22 -5.79
CA ALA A 209 -5.25 -6.36 -5.25
C ALA A 209 -4.85 -5.15 -4.42
N MET A 210 -5.05 -3.92 -4.96
CA MET A 210 -4.75 -2.68 -4.25
C MET A 210 -5.54 -2.50 -2.94
N MET A 211 -6.79 -2.97 -2.87
CA MET A 211 -7.57 -2.97 -1.63
C MET A 211 -7.03 -3.99 -0.61
N LEU A 212 -6.55 -5.15 -1.08
CA LEU A 212 -5.98 -6.20 -0.23
C LEU A 212 -4.60 -5.82 0.31
N LEU A 213 -3.81 -5.00 -0.41
CA LEU A 213 -2.51 -4.50 0.04
C LEU A 213 -2.56 -3.88 1.44
N ARG A 214 -3.64 -3.15 1.76
CA ARG A 214 -3.78 -2.53 3.09
C ARG A 214 -3.88 -3.59 4.19
N LYS A 215 -4.66 -4.65 3.96
CA LYS A 215 -4.81 -5.76 4.91
C LYS A 215 -3.55 -6.60 5.03
N LEU A 216 -2.88 -6.85 3.89
CA LEU A 216 -1.59 -7.55 3.86
C LEU A 216 -0.51 -6.75 4.57
N GLY A 217 -0.49 -5.41 4.45
CA GLY A 217 0.47 -4.58 5.19
C GLY A 217 0.25 -4.61 6.71
N GLU A 218 -1.00 -4.80 7.15
CA GLU A 218 -1.37 -4.95 8.57
C GLU A 218 -1.22 -6.39 9.08
N GLY A 219 -0.86 -7.35 8.22
CA GLY A 219 -0.75 -8.78 8.56
C GLY A 219 -2.09 -9.45 8.87
N GLN A 220 -3.21 -8.85 8.47
CA GLN A 220 -4.54 -9.41 8.71
C GLN A 220 -4.89 -10.49 7.67
N PRO A 221 -5.60 -11.56 8.06
CA PRO A 221 -6.11 -12.54 7.10
C PRO A 221 -7.09 -11.87 6.13
N LEU A 222 -7.04 -12.21 4.83
CA LEU A 222 -7.84 -11.52 3.82
C LEU A 222 -9.35 -11.81 3.96
N GLY A 223 -9.69 -12.90 4.65
CA GLY A 223 -11.05 -13.36 4.88
C GLY A 223 -11.60 -14.16 3.70
N LYS A 224 -12.84 -14.63 3.83
CA LYS A 224 -13.51 -15.39 2.75
C LYS A 224 -13.80 -14.47 1.55
N PRO A 225 -13.53 -14.91 0.31
CA PRO A 225 -13.86 -14.12 -0.86
C PRO A 225 -15.38 -13.92 -0.95
N GLY A 226 -15.78 -12.78 -1.53
CA GLY A 226 -17.20 -12.44 -1.72
C GLY A 226 -17.89 -13.35 -2.75
N GLN A 227 -19.16 -13.04 -3.05
CA GLN A 227 -19.86 -13.71 -4.15
C GLN A 227 -19.26 -13.31 -5.50
N ALA A 228 -19.16 -14.25 -6.44
CA ALA A 228 -18.63 -14.03 -7.79
C ALA A 228 -19.33 -12.85 -8.46
N ALA A 229 -18.59 -11.79 -8.76
CA ALA A 229 -19.14 -10.64 -9.46
C ALA A 229 -19.48 -11.05 -10.90
N PRO A 230 -20.56 -10.51 -11.50
CA PRO A 230 -20.86 -10.74 -12.90
C PRO A 230 -19.67 -10.32 -13.80
N GLY A 231 -19.23 -11.23 -14.67
CA GLY A 231 -18.06 -11.08 -15.53
C GLY A 231 -16.70 -11.38 -14.88
N SER A 232 -16.68 -11.82 -13.61
CA SER A 232 -15.47 -12.33 -12.95
C SER A 232 -14.95 -13.62 -13.61
N TYR A 233 -13.73 -14.02 -13.27
CA TYR A 233 -13.13 -15.25 -13.82
C TYR A 233 -13.99 -16.48 -13.49
N LEU A 234 -14.48 -16.60 -12.25
CA LEU A 234 -15.38 -17.69 -11.86
C LEU A 234 -16.76 -17.62 -12.54
N ASP A 235 -17.36 -16.43 -12.68
CA ASP A 235 -18.64 -16.29 -13.40
C ASP A 235 -18.49 -16.72 -14.87
N ASN A 236 -17.41 -16.30 -15.53
CA ASN A 236 -17.12 -16.70 -16.90
C ASN A 236 -16.84 -18.21 -17.01
N ALA A 237 -16.07 -18.78 -16.09
CA ALA A 237 -15.81 -20.22 -16.05
C ALA A 237 -17.09 -21.04 -15.80
N GLN A 238 -17.96 -20.58 -14.90
CA GLN A 238 -19.24 -21.24 -14.61
C GLN A 238 -20.21 -21.14 -15.79
N ARG A 239 -20.30 -19.98 -16.46
CA ARG A 239 -21.10 -19.80 -17.68
C ARG A 239 -20.59 -20.69 -18.81
N ALA A 240 -19.27 -20.75 -19.00
CA ALA A 240 -18.65 -21.64 -19.98
C ALA A 240 -18.97 -23.11 -19.69
N ALA A 241 -18.90 -23.54 -18.42
CA ALA A 241 -19.26 -24.90 -18.00
C ALA A 241 -20.75 -25.24 -18.21
N ARG A 242 -21.64 -24.23 -18.12
CA ARG A 242 -23.07 -24.39 -18.41
C ARG A 242 -23.39 -24.46 -19.92
N GLY A 243 -22.39 -24.32 -20.79
CA GLY A 243 -22.64 -24.25 -22.23
C GLY A 243 -23.35 -22.97 -22.65
N GLU A 244 -23.49 -21.98 -21.76
CA GLU A 244 -23.78 -20.61 -22.14
C GLU A 244 -22.51 -20.03 -22.73
N THR A 245 -22.09 -20.55 -23.89
CA THR A 245 -21.13 -19.88 -24.76
C THR A 245 -21.62 -18.47 -24.89
N ALA A 246 -20.84 -17.52 -24.37
CA ALA A 246 -21.19 -16.13 -24.36
C ALA A 246 -21.57 -15.74 -25.79
N HIS A 247 -22.88 -15.63 -26.09
CA HIS A 247 -23.40 -15.04 -27.33
C HIS A 247 -23.08 -13.53 -27.42
N ARG A 248 -22.08 -13.09 -26.66
CA ARG A 248 -21.56 -11.74 -26.53
C ARG A 248 -20.57 -11.51 -27.67
N GLY A 249 -21.10 -11.46 -28.88
CA GLY A 249 -20.30 -11.23 -30.09
C GLY A 249 -21.05 -11.28 -31.40
N GLY A 250 -22.28 -11.82 -31.44
CA GLY A 250 -23.15 -11.78 -32.64
C GLY A 250 -23.70 -10.39 -32.97
N ARG A 251 -22.92 -9.32 -32.72
CA ARG A 251 -23.10 -7.99 -33.30
C ARG A 251 -22.13 -7.75 -34.48
N GLU A 252 -21.45 -8.77 -34.94
CA GLU A 252 -21.16 -8.99 -36.37
C GLU A 252 -22.15 -10.09 -36.74
N GLU A 253 -23.26 -9.86 -37.43
CA GLU A 253 -23.28 -9.85 -38.89
C GLU A 253 -24.75 -9.71 -39.32
N ARG A 254 -25.48 -8.70 -38.81
CA ARG A 254 -26.61 -8.16 -39.58
C ARG A 254 -26.07 -7.12 -40.55
N GLY A 255 -25.21 -7.59 -41.44
CA GLY A 255 -25.19 -7.16 -42.83
C GLY A 255 -26.57 -7.43 -43.42
N ARG A 256 -27.54 -6.58 -43.07
CA ARG A 256 -28.76 -6.42 -43.85
C ARG A 256 -29.05 -4.95 -43.98
N LYS A 257 -28.61 -4.49 -45.15
CA LYS A 257 -29.25 -3.47 -45.94
C LYS A 257 -28.82 -2.07 -45.56
N SER A 258 -27.73 -1.63 -46.19
CA SER A 258 -27.70 -0.31 -46.82
C SER A 258 -29.02 -0.11 -47.56
N PRO A 259 -29.87 0.85 -47.20
CA PRO A 259 -30.69 1.51 -48.16
C PRO A 259 -29.89 2.73 -48.61
N ASP A 260 -29.37 2.66 -49.83
CA ASP A 260 -29.22 3.82 -50.69
C ASP A 260 -30.37 4.80 -50.44
N ARG A 261 -30.09 5.82 -49.64
CA ARG A 261 -30.89 7.02 -49.55
C ARG A 261 -29.94 8.16 -49.72
N ASP A 262 -29.57 8.36 -50.97
CA ASP A 262 -29.83 9.58 -51.73
C ASP A 262 -30.92 10.45 -51.08
N ARG A 263 -30.56 11.14 -50.00
CA ARG A 263 -31.25 12.31 -49.49
C ARG A 263 -30.16 13.30 -49.13
N ARG A 264 -29.71 14.01 -50.17
CA ARG A 264 -30.08 15.40 -50.39
C ARG A 264 -29.63 16.26 -49.21
N ASP A 265 -28.61 17.04 -49.48
CA ASP A 265 -28.74 18.50 -49.45
C ASP A 265 -29.70 18.99 -48.38
N ARG A 266 -29.17 19.16 -47.18
CA ARG A 266 -29.70 20.17 -46.30
C ARG A 266 -28.61 20.72 -45.41
N ASP A 267 -27.89 21.66 -46.03
CA ASP A 267 -27.56 22.94 -45.41
C ASP A 267 -28.41 23.18 -44.17
N LYS A 268 -27.78 22.99 -43.03
CA LYS A 268 -28.33 23.46 -41.77
C LYS A 268 -27.20 23.94 -40.89
N ASP A 269 -26.58 25.00 -41.39
CA ASP A 269 -26.27 26.18 -40.59
C ASP A 269 -27.36 26.36 -39.54
N ARG A 270 -27.04 25.93 -38.33
CA ARG A 270 -27.73 26.30 -37.10
C ARG A 270 -26.68 26.32 -36.00
N ASP A 271 -25.93 27.41 -36.01
CA ASP A 271 -25.99 28.36 -34.90
C ASP A 271 -26.91 27.88 -33.78
N ARG A 272 -26.30 27.20 -32.83
CA ARG A 272 -26.91 26.97 -31.53
C ARG A 272 -25.84 27.12 -30.49
N ASP A 273 -25.42 28.38 -30.36
CA ASP A 273 -25.45 29.09 -29.08
C ASP A 273 -26.37 28.38 -28.11
N ARG A 274 -25.76 27.53 -27.29
CA ARG A 274 -26.42 26.98 -26.12
C ARG A 274 -25.43 27.04 -24.99
N ASP A 275 -25.17 28.29 -24.58
CA ASP A 275 -25.36 28.74 -23.21
C ASP A 275 -25.92 27.64 -22.31
N ARG A 276 -25.04 26.78 -21.82
CA ARG A 276 -25.24 26.06 -20.57
C ARG A 276 -24.38 26.72 -19.52
N ARG A 277 -24.77 27.98 -19.27
CA ARG A 277 -24.86 28.55 -17.92
C ARG A 277 -25.63 27.56 -17.04
N ARG A 278 -24.96 26.51 -16.56
CA ARG A 278 -25.51 25.67 -15.49
C ARG A 278 -25.06 26.27 -14.17
N SER A 279 -25.72 27.38 -13.88
CA SER A 279 -25.95 27.90 -12.54
C SER A 279 -26.36 26.73 -11.63
N ARG A 280 -25.43 26.23 -10.84
CA ARG A 280 -25.74 25.52 -9.60
C ARG A 280 -25.20 26.31 -8.44
N SER A 281 -25.88 27.43 -8.24
CA SER A 281 -26.27 27.89 -6.92
C SER A 281 -26.77 26.70 -6.09
N ARG A 282 -25.97 26.28 -5.13
CA ARG A 282 -26.43 25.61 -3.90
C ARG A 282 -25.49 26.08 -2.81
N ASP A 283 -25.94 27.15 -2.17
CA ASP A 283 -26.54 27.09 -0.83
C ASP A 283 -25.42 27.25 0.21
N LYS A 284 -25.16 28.48 0.66
CA LYS A 284 -25.86 29.05 1.83
C LYS A 284 -26.00 28.02 2.95
N ARG A 285 -24.95 27.87 3.76
CA ARG A 285 -25.18 27.61 5.17
C ARG A 285 -24.25 28.43 6.06
N SER A 286 -24.67 29.68 6.16
CA SER A 286 -24.61 30.49 7.37
C SER A 286 -24.98 29.68 8.62
N ARG A 287 -24.05 29.64 9.58
CA ARG A 287 -24.27 29.53 11.04
C ARG A 287 -22.88 29.64 11.69
N SER A 288 -22.41 30.83 12.08
CA SER A 288 -22.92 31.67 13.18
C SER A 288 -23.17 30.87 14.46
N ARG A 289 -22.32 31.21 15.44
CA ARG A 289 -22.52 31.25 16.89
C ARG A 289 -22.06 30.06 17.74
N ARG A 290 -21.12 30.44 18.62
CA ARG A 290 -21.01 30.09 20.05
C ARG A 290 -20.54 28.64 20.28
N ARG A 291 -19.55 28.38 21.12
CA ARG A 291 -19.19 29.03 22.39
C ARG A 291 -17.77 28.58 22.75
#